data_AF-W4JUI2-F1
#
_entry.id   AF-W4JUI2-F1
#
_cell.length_a   1.000
_cell.length_b   1.000
_cell.length_c   1.000
_cell.angle_alpha   90.00
_cell.angle_beta   90.00
_cell.angle_gamma   90.00
#
_symmetry.space_group_name_H-M   'P 1'
#
loop_
_entity.id
_entity.type
_entity.pdbx_description
1 polymer ?
#
loop_
_entity_poly.entity_id
_entity_poly.type
_entity_poly.pdbx_seq_one_letter_code
_entity_poly.pdbx_strand_id
1 'polypeptide(L)'
;TRMFALVIGIDKYKSPKVDDLGGCVHDAKSFAALLSERFNVPDSQLSILTDESATREAIISHFLTDLVQNPNIERDDTIIFYYAGRGSRAEASQLLSSQENAMETLCPHDEWLEDDHGLIPGIPGRTMNALFRELARAKGDNIVRISDI
;
A
#
# COMPACT_ATOMS: atom_id res chain seq x y z
N THR A 1 17.33 -2.89 -16.44
CA THR A 1 16.88 -3.35 -15.11
C THR A 1 15.40 -3.63 -15.17
N ARG A 2 14.93 -4.77 -14.65
CA ARG A 2 13.49 -5.05 -14.60
C ARG A 2 12.87 -4.33 -13.42
N MET A 3 11.61 -3.93 -13.54
CA MET A 3 10.88 -3.24 -12.49
C MET A 3 9.61 -4.01 -12.17
N PHE A 4 9.33 -4.16 -10.88
CA PHE A 4 8.10 -4.74 -10.36
C PHE A 4 7.42 -3.70 -9.49
N ALA A 5 6.11 -3.54 -9.63
CA ALA A 5 5.39 -2.47 -8.96
C ALA A 5 4.07 -2.95 -8.36
N LEU A 6 3.83 -2.52 -7.12
CA LEU A 6 2.51 -2.51 -6.50
C LEU A 6 2.06 -1.04 -6.40
N VAL A 7 0.96 -0.71 -7.09
CA VAL A 7 0.43 0.65 -7.23
C VAL A 7 -0.96 0.70 -6.64
N ILE A 8 -1.17 1.57 -5.66
CA ILE A 8 -2.43 1.66 -4.90
C ILE A 8 -2.96 3.09 -4.99
N GLY A 9 -4.24 3.25 -5.34
CA GLY A 9 -4.92 4.55 -5.38
C GLY A 9 -6.33 4.45 -4.82
N ILE A 10 -6.64 5.22 -3.77
CA ILE A 10 -7.93 5.09 -3.07
C ILE A 10 -8.61 6.46 -3.01
N ASP A 11 -9.70 6.62 -3.76
CA ASP A 11 -10.56 7.79 -3.68
C ASP A 11 -11.79 7.49 -2.81
N LYS A 12 -12.33 6.29 -2.90
CA LYS A 12 -13.56 5.92 -2.18
C LYS A 12 -13.27 5.13 -0.93
N TYR A 13 -13.88 5.54 0.17
CA TYR A 13 -13.83 4.83 1.44
C TYR A 13 -15.22 4.36 1.84
N LYS A 14 -15.35 3.08 2.17
CA LYS A 14 -16.65 2.48 2.45
C LYS A 14 -17.22 2.91 3.80
N SER A 15 -16.36 3.25 4.75
CA SER A 15 -16.80 3.74 6.05
C SER A 15 -17.19 5.22 5.95
N PRO A 16 -18.37 5.62 6.46
CA PRO A 16 -18.78 7.02 6.51
C PRO A 16 -17.95 7.86 7.50
N LYS A 17 -17.01 7.24 8.24
CA LYS A 17 -16.05 7.94 9.10
C LYS A 17 -14.86 8.50 8.33
N VAL A 18 -14.72 8.13 7.05
CA VAL A 18 -13.63 8.55 6.19
C VAL A 18 -14.22 9.22 4.97
N ASP A 19 -13.92 10.50 4.77
CA ASP A 19 -14.40 11.24 3.60
C ASP A 19 -13.68 10.77 2.33
N ASP A 20 -14.43 10.64 1.24
CA ASP A 20 -13.87 10.35 -0.09
C ASP A 20 -12.90 11.45 -0.57
N LEU A 21 -12.01 11.06 -1.51
CA LEU A 21 -11.11 11.92 -2.28
C LEU A 21 -11.50 11.89 -3.77
N GLY A 22 -10.78 12.60 -4.62
CA GLY A 22 -11.12 12.72 -6.05
C GLY A 22 -9.92 12.79 -7.01
N GLY A 23 -8.77 12.24 -6.62
CA GLY A 23 -7.53 12.30 -7.41
C GLY A 23 -6.62 11.08 -7.29
N CYS A 24 -6.72 10.32 -6.20
CA CYS A 24 -5.77 9.25 -5.89
C CYS A 24 -5.84 8.09 -6.89
N VAL A 25 -7.03 7.74 -7.39
CA VAL A 25 -7.16 6.73 -8.46
C VAL A 25 -6.56 7.24 -9.76
N HIS A 26 -6.71 8.53 -10.05
CA HIS A 26 -6.10 9.16 -11.24
C HIS A 26 -4.57 9.16 -11.15
N ASP A 27 -4.02 9.49 -9.98
CA ASP A 27 -2.58 9.51 -9.73
C ASP A 27 -1.97 8.10 -9.84
N ALA A 28 -2.61 7.10 -9.23
CA ALA A 28 -2.21 5.70 -9.34
C ALA A 28 -2.24 5.20 -10.79
N LYS A 29 -3.29 5.49 -11.55
CA LYS A 29 -3.38 5.10 -12.97
C LYS A 29 -2.33 5.81 -13.82
N SER A 30 -2.08 7.09 -13.57
CA SER A 30 -1.06 7.87 -14.28
C SER A 30 0.34 7.34 -14.00
N PHE A 31 0.62 6.96 -12.74
CA PHE A 31 1.88 6.35 -12.36
C PHE A 31 2.07 4.96 -13.00
N ALA A 32 1.03 4.12 -13.01
CA ALA A 32 1.06 2.83 -13.70
C ALA A 32 1.29 3.00 -15.22
N ALA A 33 0.61 3.96 -15.87
CA ALA A 33 0.82 4.27 -17.28
C ALA A 33 2.24 4.78 -17.56
N LEU A 34 2.83 5.57 -16.66
CA LEU A 34 4.23 5.98 -16.77
C LEU A 34 5.15 4.75 -16.77
N LEU A 35 4.94 3.80 -15.85
CA LEU A 35 5.74 2.57 -15.77
C LEU A 35 5.60 1.72 -17.03
N SER A 36 4.38 1.51 -17.53
CA SER A 36 4.17 0.69 -18.72
C SER A 36 4.64 1.39 -20.01
N GLU A 37 4.30 2.66 -20.23
CA GLU A 37 4.56 3.35 -21.51
C GLU A 37 5.97 3.93 -21.64
N ARG A 38 6.58 4.40 -20.54
CA ARG A 38 7.91 5.03 -20.58
C ARG A 38 9.01 4.08 -20.14
N PHE A 39 8.73 3.23 -19.16
CA PHE A 39 9.70 2.28 -18.64
C PHE A 39 9.53 0.86 -19.20
N ASN A 40 8.53 0.63 -20.07
CA ASN A 40 8.23 -0.66 -20.70
C ASN A 40 8.06 -1.78 -19.67
N VAL A 41 7.49 -1.46 -18.50
CA VAL A 41 7.14 -2.47 -17.50
C VAL A 41 5.93 -3.26 -18.00
N PRO A 42 6.05 -4.59 -18.19
CA PRO A 42 4.93 -5.39 -18.66
C PRO A 42 3.85 -5.53 -17.58
N ASP A 43 2.60 -5.72 -17.99
CA ASP A 43 1.45 -5.88 -17.09
C ASP A 43 1.65 -7.01 -16.07
N SER A 44 2.40 -8.07 -16.43
CA SER A 44 2.74 -9.17 -15.50
C SER A 44 3.64 -8.77 -14.33
N GLN A 45 4.22 -7.56 -14.36
CA GLN A 45 5.07 -7.00 -13.31
C GLN A 45 4.41 -5.77 -12.64
N LEU A 46 3.16 -5.46 -13.00
CA LEU A 46 2.38 -4.32 -12.51
C LEU A 46 1.12 -4.83 -11.81
N SER A 47 1.08 -4.66 -10.49
CA SER A 47 -0.11 -4.92 -9.68
C SER A 47 -0.75 -3.58 -9.31
N ILE A 48 -2.06 -3.43 -9.54
CA ILE A 48 -2.78 -2.18 -9.34
C ILE A 48 -4.03 -2.45 -8.50
N LEU A 49 -4.16 -1.77 -7.37
CA LEU A 49 -5.34 -1.81 -6.51
C LEU A 49 -5.98 -0.41 -6.44
N THR A 50 -7.27 -0.32 -6.73
CA THR A 50 -8.02 0.94 -6.65
C THR A 50 -9.34 0.80 -5.90
N ASP A 51 -9.73 1.83 -5.16
CA ASP A 51 -11.01 1.92 -4.44
C ASP A 51 -11.40 0.60 -3.75
N GLU A 52 -12.51 -0.02 -4.15
CA GLU A 52 -13.09 -1.20 -3.50
C GLU A 52 -12.17 -2.43 -3.48
N SER A 53 -11.17 -2.47 -4.37
CA SER A 53 -10.17 -3.54 -4.40
C SER A 53 -9.00 -3.31 -3.43
N ALA A 54 -8.82 -2.09 -2.94
CA ALA A 54 -7.73 -1.72 -2.03
C ALA A 54 -8.13 -1.90 -0.56
N THR A 55 -8.62 -3.09 -0.21
CA THR A 55 -8.92 -3.48 1.18
C THR A 55 -7.63 -3.69 1.96
N ARG A 56 -7.72 -3.65 3.30
CA ARG A 56 -6.58 -3.92 4.18
C ARG A 56 -5.92 -5.26 3.84
N GLU A 57 -6.74 -6.30 3.73
CA GLU A 57 -6.30 -7.65 3.41
C GLU A 57 -5.67 -7.72 2.01
N ALA A 58 -6.29 -7.10 1.00
CA ALA A 58 -5.78 -7.11 -0.37
C ALA A 58 -4.42 -6.41 -0.46
N ILE A 59 -4.26 -5.23 0.15
CA ILE A 59 -2.98 -4.50 0.13
C ILE A 59 -1.85 -5.35 0.72
N ILE A 60 -2.09 -5.96 1.89
CA ILE A 60 -1.08 -6.80 2.55
C ILE A 60 -0.82 -8.06 1.74
N SER A 61 -1.87 -8.71 1.23
CA SER A 61 -1.74 -9.94 0.46
C SER A 61 -0.97 -9.72 -0.83
N HIS A 62 -1.32 -8.70 -1.63
CA HIS A 62 -0.60 -8.35 -2.84
C HIS A 62 0.84 -7.90 -2.56
N PHE A 63 1.11 -7.20 -1.46
CA PHE A 63 2.49 -6.91 -1.07
C PHE A 63 3.30 -8.20 -0.86
N LEU A 64 2.72 -9.18 -0.17
CA LEU A 64 3.38 -10.46 0.08
C LEU A 64 3.50 -11.30 -1.20
N THR A 65 2.43 -11.49 -1.95
CA THR A 65 2.40 -12.39 -3.11
C THR A 65 3.15 -11.82 -4.31
N ASP A 66 2.95 -10.53 -4.60
CA ASP A 66 3.43 -9.92 -5.84
C ASP A 66 4.85 -9.38 -5.71
N LEU A 67 5.31 -9.10 -4.48
CA LEU A 67 6.66 -8.59 -4.21
C LEU A 67 7.50 -9.60 -3.42
N VAL A 68 7.11 -9.95 -2.19
CA VAL A 68 7.97 -10.76 -1.30
C VAL A 68 8.16 -12.19 -1.82
N GLN A 69 7.07 -12.83 -2.21
CA GLN A 69 7.01 -14.24 -2.59
C GLN A 69 7.12 -14.46 -4.10
N ASN A 70 7.10 -13.39 -4.90
CA ASN A 70 7.12 -13.48 -6.35
C ASN A 70 8.45 -14.10 -6.84
N PRO A 71 8.43 -15.29 -7.48
CA PRO A 71 9.65 -15.97 -7.88
C PRO A 71 10.38 -15.28 -9.04
N ASN A 72 9.72 -14.37 -9.76
CA ASN A 72 10.30 -13.67 -10.91
C ASN A 72 11.17 -12.47 -10.50
N ILE A 73 11.08 -12.03 -9.24
CA ILE A 73 11.90 -10.95 -8.70
C ILE A 73 13.23 -11.54 -8.22
N GLU A 74 14.30 -11.11 -8.86
CA GLU A 74 15.68 -11.45 -8.52
C GLU A 74 16.34 -10.30 -7.75
N ARG A 75 17.51 -10.61 -7.16
CA ARG A 75 18.34 -9.58 -6.53
C ARG A 75 18.77 -8.57 -7.60
N ASP A 76 18.74 -7.28 -7.23
CA ASP A 76 19.02 -6.09 -8.07
C ASP A 76 17.86 -5.60 -8.97
N ASP A 77 16.76 -6.35 -9.09
CA ASP A 77 15.54 -5.81 -9.70
C ASP A 77 14.99 -4.63 -8.90
N THR A 78 14.39 -3.65 -9.58
CA THR A 78 13.79 -2.49 -8.92
C THR A 78 12.38 -2.84 -8.47
N ILE A 79 12.10 -2.66 -7.18
CA ILE A 79 10.80 -2.94 -6.60
C ILE A 79 10.15 -1.62 -6.18
N ILE A 80 8.97 -1.33 -6.71
CA ILE A 80 8.27 -0.07 -6.52
C ILE A 80 7.00 -0.33 -5.72
N PHE A 81 6.84 0.44 -4.64
CA PHE A 81 5.59 0.55 -3.92
C PHE A 81 5.09 1.99 -4.04
N TYR A 82 3.94 2.17 -4.68
CA TYR A 82 3.28 3.45 -4.84
C TYR A 82 1.93 3.43 -4.12
N TYR A 83 1.67 4.45 -3.32
CA TYR A 83 0.39 4.66 -2.66
C TYR A 83 -0.07 6.10 -2.82
N ALA A 84 -1.32 6.29 -3.24
CA ALA A 84 -2.04 7.56 -3.17
C ALA A 84 -3.36 7.34 -2.41
N GLY A 85 -3.59 8.12 -1.37
CA GLY A 85 -4.80 8.00 -0.54
C GLY A 85 -4.60 8.65 0.83
N ARG A 86 -5.62 8.58 1.69
CA ARG A 86 -5.54 9.16 3.03
C ARG A 86 -4.51 8.50 3.93
N GLY A 87 -3.81 9.34 4.68
CA GLY A 87 -3.20 8.96 5.94
C GLY A 87 -4.25 8.99 7.03
N SER A 88 -4.39 7.91 7.78
CA SER A 88 -5.17 7.91 9.03
C SER A 88 -4.21 8.12 10.19
N ARG A 89 -4.63 8.97 11.14
CA ARG A 89 -4.07 8.96 12.49
C ARG A 89 -4.96 8.01 13.25
N ALA A 90 -4.53 6.75 13.37
CA ALA A 90 -5.17 5.86 14.33
C ALA A 90 -5.10 6.56 15.69
N GLU A 91 -6.24 7.05 16.18
CA GLU A 91 -6.41 7.47 17.57
C GLU A 91 -5.89 6.29 18.38
N ALA A 92 -4.70 6.46 18.97
CA ALA A 92 -4.05 5.43 19.74
C ALA A 92 -5.11 4.96 20.73
N SER A 93 -5.52 3.70 20.61
CA SER A 93 -6.46 3.11 21.55
C SER A 93 -5.95 3.44 22.95
N GLN A 94 -6.85 3.83 23.84
CA GLN A 94 -6.58 4.27 25.21
C GLN A 94 -5.78 3.27 26.09
N LEU A 95 -5.31 2.17 25.50
CA LEU A 95 -4.42 1.15 26.06
C LEU A 95 -2.93 1.51 25.97
N LEU A 96 -2.54 2.52 25.18
CA LEU A 96 -1.15 3.01 25.12
C LEU A 96 -1.09 4.44 25.65
N SER A 97 -1.01 4.57 26.97
CA SER A 97 -0.85 5.83 27.73
C SER A 97 0.54 6.48 27.58
N SER A 98 1.12 6.43 26.39
CA SER A 98 2.32 7.19 26.05
C SER A 98 1.98 8.16 24.94
N GLN A 99 2.05 9.46 25.26
CA GLN A 99 1.84 10.63 24.40
C GLN A 99 2.78 10.71 23.16
N GLU A 100 3.37 9.61 22.71
CA GLU A 100 4.24 9.58 21.54
C GLU A 100 3.60 8.78 20.40
N ASN A 101 3.50 9.47 19.26
CA ASN A 101 3.21 8.95 17.94
C ASN A 101 1.73 8.68 17.64
N ALA A 102 1.03 9.74 17.22
CA ALA A 102 0.06 9.61 16.14
C ALA A 102 0.80 8.98 14.93
N MET A 103 0.82 7.65 14.89
CA MET A 103 1.54 6.89 13.89
C MET A 103 0.76 7.00 12.59
N GLU A 104 1.40 7.53 11.54
CA GLU A 104 0.84 7.56 10.20
C GLU A 104 0.48 6.14 9.77
N THR A 105 -0.77 5.94 9.40
CA THR A 105 -1.27 4.70 8.84
C THR A 105 -1.74 4.94 7.41
N LEU A 106 -1.46 4.01 6.50
CA LEU A 106 -2.14 3.99 5.21
C LEU A 106 -3.61 3.62 5.46
N CYS A 107 -4.55 4.39 4.93
CA CYS A 107 -5.99 4.12 5.07
C CYS A 107 -6.46 3.21 3.93
N PRO A 108 -6.86 1.96 4.18
CA PRO A 108 -7.49 1.10 3.18
C PRO A 108 -8.95 1.52 2.95
N HIS A 109 -9.55 1.02 1.86
CA HIS A 109 -10.95 1.27 1.51
C HIS A 109 -11.94 0.88 2.62
N ASP A 110 -11.63 -0.19 3.35
CA ASP A 110 -12.46 -0.82 4.38
C ASP A 110 -12.08 -0.43 5.82
N GLU A 111 -11.25 0.61 6.02
CA GLU A 111 -10.94 1.10 7.36
C GLU A 111 -12.22 1.47 8.13
N TRP A 112 -12.27 1.12 9.42
CA TRP A 112 -13.41 1.34 10.33
C TRP A 112 -14.68 0.52 10.05
N LEU A 113 -14.65 -0.44 9.14
CA LEU A 113 -15.70 -1.45 9.05
C LEU A 113 -15.47 -2.56 10.11
N GLU A 114 -16.55 -3.27 10.47
CA GLU A 114 -16.46 -4.44 11.35
C GLU A 114 -16.29 -5.72 10.53
N ASP A 115 -15.37 -6.58 10.97
CA ASP A 115 -15.21 -7.97 10.53
C ASP A 115 -15.31 -8.93 11.73
N ASP A 116 -15.04 -10.22 11.51
CA ASP A 116 -15.07 -11.26 12.55
C ASP A 116 -14.05 -11.01 13.69
N HIS A 117 -13.11 -10.09 13.52
CA HIS A 117 -12.05 -9.72 14.45
C HIS A 117 -12.24 -8.31 15.06
N GLY A 118 -13.32 -7.61 14.71
CA GLY A 118 -13.65 -6.27 15.20
C GLY A 118 -13.46 -5.19 14.13
N LEU A 119 -13.10 -3.97 14.56
CA LEU A 119 -12.88 -2.87 13.61
C LEU A 119 -11.60 -3.08 12.80
N ILE A 120 -11.71 -3.02 11.47
CA ILE A 120 -10.58 -3.06 10.55
C ILE A 120 -9.74 -1.80 10.74
N PRO A 121 -8.47 -1.93 11.20
CA PRO A 121 -7.61 -0.77 11.42
C PRO A 121 -6.91 -0.35 10.12
N GLY A 122 -6.46 0.90 10.06
CA GLY A 122 -5.51 1.35 9.04
C GLY A 122 -4.19 0.57 9.11
N ILE A 123 -3.38 0.55 8.03
CA ILE A 123 -2.10 -0.17 7.97
C ILE A 123 -1.01 0.71 8.58
N PRO A 124 -0.51 0.41 9.79
CA PRO A 124 0.38 1.34 10.46
C PRO A 124 1.78 1.33 9.86
N GLY A 125 2.49 2.46 9.95
CA GLY A 125 3.86 2.59 9.47
C GLY A 125 4.81 1.50 9.99
N ARG A 126 4.66 1.04 11.25
CA ARG A 126 5.44 -0.11 11.78
C ARG A 126 5.20 -1.41 11.02
N THR A 127 3.97 -1.67 10.58
CA THR A 127 3.60 -2.85 9.80
C THR A 127 4.17 -2.75 8.40
N MET A 128 4.05 -1.59 7.75
CA MET A 128 4.72 -1.34 6.47
C MET A 128 6.24 -1.51 6.57
N ASN A 129 6.88 -0.97 7.61
CA ASN A 129 8.31 -1.13 7.83
C ASN A 129 8.72 -2.60 8.06
N ALA A 130 7.86 -3.40 8.69
CA ALA A 130 8.09 -4.83 8.82
C ALA A 130 8.01 -5.55 7.47
N LEU A 131 7.00 -5.23 6.65
CA LEU A 131 6.84 -5.76 5.29
C LEU A 131 8.02 -5.37 4.38
N PHE A 132 8.43 -4.11 4.38
CA PHE A 132 9.61 -3.67 3.60
C PHE A 132 10.91 -4.33 4.06
N ARG A 133 11.08 -4.56 5.37
CA ARG A 133 12.23 -5.32 5.87
C ARG A 133 12.22 -6.77 5.39
N GLU A 134 11.06 -7.40 5.34
CA GLU A 134 10.90 -8.75 4.81
C GLU A 134 11.21 -8.80 3.32
N LEU A 135 10.66 -7.85 2.56
CA LEU A 135 10.97 -7.67 1.14
C LEU A 135 12.47 -7.49 0.89
N ALA A 136 13.12 -6.62 1.68
CA ALA A 136 14.56 -6.37 1.56
C ALA A 136 15.40 -7.62 1.85
N ARG A 137 14.98 -8.43 2.84
CA ARG A 137 15.64 -9.72 3.13
C ARG A 137 15.45 -10.73 2.01
N ALA A 138 14.26 -10.79 1.43
CA ALA A 138 13.93 -11.77 0.38
C ALA A 138 14.52 -11.40 -0.98
N LYS A 139 14.50 -10.12 -1.36
CA LYS A 139 14.76 -9.65 -2.73
C LYS A 139 15.91 -8.66 -2.88
N GLY A 140 16.45 -8.12 -1.78
CA GLY A 140 17.42 -7.03 -1.81
C GLY A 140 16.78 -5.66 -1.60
N ASP A 141 17.61 -4.64 -1.46
CA ASP A 141 17.24 -3.32 -0.95
C ASP A 141 16.99 -2.26 -2.05
N ASN A 142 16.91 -2.67 -3.32
CA ASN A 142 16.54 -1.81 -4.45
C ASN A 142 15.03 -1.51 -4.48
N ILE A 143 14.53 -0.94 -3.38
CA ILE A 143 13.11 -0.69 -3.12
C ILE A 143 12.87 0.82 -3.16
N VAL A 144 11.92 1.24 -4.02
CA VAL A 144 11.44 2.61 -4.11
C VAL A 144 10.04 2.67 -3.48
N ARG A 145 9.90 3.47 -2.43
CA ARG A 145 8.60 3.79 -1.82
C ARG A 145 8.21 5.21 -2.17
N ILE A 146 7.03 5.38 -2.75
CA ILE A 146 6.39 6.67 -2.99
C ILE A 146 5.04 6.66 -2.27
N SER A 147 4.74 7.72 -1.55
CA SER A 147 3.48 7.85 -0.82
C SER A 147 2.98 9.28 -0.96
N ASP A 148 1.80 9.42 -1.56
CA ASP A 148 1.03 10.66 -1.67
C ASP A 148 -0.13 10.56 -0.67
N ILE A 149 -0.01 11.30 0.44
CA ILE A 149 -0.81 11.13 1.67
C ILE A 149 -1.41 12.48 2.09
#